data_AF-U2TRC7-F1
#
_entry.id   AF-U2TRC7-F1
#
_cell.length_a   1.000
_cell.length_b   1.000
_cell.length_c   1.000
_cell.angle_alpha   90.00
_cell.angle_beta   90.00
_cell.angle_gamma   90.00
#
_symmetry.space_group_name_H-M   'P 1'
#
loop_
_entity.id
_entity.type
_entity.pdbx_description
1 polymer ?
#
loop_
_entity_poly.entity_id
_entity_poly.type
_entity_poly.pdbx_seq_one_letter_code
_entity_poly.pdbx_strand_id
1 'polypeptide(L)'
;GVVGRTFENVVGRDFGADGPWEKMGTDVTESGRPWGKAYSAPVYDFGSKEIVAWSTSTHPDMARQHELLDQLMSKRPWGARPTLHSDMGWRHRHAEWCGRLEEAGIVQSMSRKGNCIDDGATEQVFGHPRDELFRNRVWPGFDAFKGDLDAYIIHWNTRRRQVKLRGLTPEEFRNQSLNAA
;
A
#
# COMPACT_ATOMS: atom_id res chain seq x y z
N GLY A 1 -27.20 -4.26 -4.00
CA GLY A 1 -26.68 -5.50 -3.41
C GLY A 1 -25.36 -5.22 -2.75
N VAL A 2 -25.22 -5.56 -1.47
CA VAL A 2 -23.92 -5.54 -0.78
C VAL A 2 -23.20 -6.81 -1.21
N VAL A 3 -22.40 -6.73 -2.26
CA VAL A 3 -21.57 -7.86 -2.69
C VAL A 3 -20.22 -7.72 -1.98
N GLY A 4 -19.91 -8.65 -1.08
CA GLY A 4 -18.62 -8.76 -0.37
C GLY A 4 -18.67 -8.44 1.13
N ARG A 5 -17.62 -8.84 1.87
CA ARG A 5 -17.46 -8.59 3.32
C ARG A 5 -17.11 -7.12 3.57
N THR A 6 -17.54 -6.57 4.70
CA THR A 6 -17.17 -5.21 5.15
C THR A 6 -16.68 -5.25 6.58
N PHE A 7 -15.76 -4.37 6.95
CA PHE A 7 -15.19 -4.30 8.30
C PHE A 7 -15.38 -2.91 8.89
N GLU A 8 -15.36 -2.82 10.22
CA GLU A 8 -15.44 -1.53 10.91
C GLU A 8 -14.19 -0.68 10.65
N ASN A 9 -14.36 0.64 10.66
CA ASN A 9 -13.22 1.56 10.56
C ASN A 9 -12.51 1.65 11.92
N VAL A 10 -11.64 0.67 12.21
CA VAL A 10 -10.85 0.64 13.45
C VAL A 10 -9.65 1.60 13.42
N VAL A 11 -9.27 2.10 12.24
CA VAL A 11 -8.21 3.13 12.14
C VAL A 11 -8.75 4.48 12.55
N GLY A 12 -10.00 4.80 12.21
CA GLY A 12 -10.70 5.99 12.70
C GLY A 12 -9.97 7.31 12.39
N ARG A 13 -9.20 7.36 11.28
CA ARG A 13 -8.30 8.46 10.89
C ARG A 13 -7.06 8.64 11.78
N ASP A 14 -6.84 7.77 12.74
CA ASP A 14 -5.58 7.65 13.47
C ASP A 14 -4.60 6.77 12.69
N PHE A 15 -3.92 7.40 11.74
CA PHE A 15 -2.82 6.81 10.98
C PHE A 15 -1.48 6.81 11.74
N GLY A 16 -1.47 7.17 13.03
CA GLY A 16 -0.29 7.05 13.88
C GLY A 16 0.01 5.59 14.17
N ALA A 17 1.29 5.23 14.14
CA ALA A 17 1.80 3.93 14.56
C ALA A 17 3.10 4.18 15.34
N ASP A 18 3.27 3.46 16.45
CA ASP A 18 4.44 3.59 17.33
C ASP A 18 5.65 2.87 16.75
N GLY A 19 5.41 1.86 15.90
CA GLY A 19 6.44 1.11 15.20
C GLY A 19 6.02 0.55 13.83
N PRO A 20 6.99 -0.01 13.09
CA PRO A 20 6.71 -0.75 11.87
C PRO A 20 5.75 -1.93 12.12
N TRP A 21 5.00 -2.33 11.10
CA TRP A 21 4.11 -3.49 11.13
C TRP A 21 2.95 -3.44 12.15
N GLU A 22 2.55 -2.25 12.61
CA GLU A 22 1.38 -2.07 13.48
C GLU A 22 0.13 -1.66 12.69
N LYS A 23 0.25 -0.65 11.84
CA LYS A 23 -0.84 -0.15 10.99
C LYS A 23 -0.33 0.12 9.59
N MET A 24 -1.12 -0.28 8.61
CA MET A 24 -0.82 -0.13 7.19
C MET A 24 -2.06 0.31 6.44
N GLY A 25 -1.86 0.88 5.26
CA GLY A 25 -2.94 1.22 4.35
C GLY A 25 -2.66 0.71 2.94
N THR A 26 -3.72 0.31 2.24
CA THR A 26 -3.67 -0.10 0.84
C THR A 26 -4.87 0.44 0.09
N ASP A 27 -4.63 0.86 -1.14
CA ASP A 27 -5.67 1.34 -2.03
C ASP A 27 -5.24 1.14 -3.50
N VAL A 28 -6.18 1.24 -4.42
CA VAL A 28 -5.98 1.00 -5.84
C VAL A 28 -6.15 2.29 -6.61
N THR A 29 -5.05 2.80 -7.15
CA THR A 29 -5.10 3.95 -8.06
C THR A 29 -5.13 3.50 -9.51
N GLU A 30 -5.98 4.15 -10.31
CA GLU A 30 -5.94 4.10 -11.78
C GLU A 30 -5.09 5.26 -12.31
N SER A 31 -4.25 4.99 -13.32
CA SER A 31 -3.51 6.00 -14.08
C SER A 31 -3.76 5.81 -15.57
N GLY A 32 -4.42 6.78 -16.20
CA GLY A 32 -4.60 6.82 -17.66
C GLY A 32 -3.32 7.26 -18.37
N ARG A 33 -2.93 6.52 -19.41
CA ARG A 33 -1.74 6.74 -20.24
C ARG A 33 -2.11 6.60 -21.72
N PRO A 34 -1.27 7.10 -22.66
CA PRO A 34 -1.56 6.99 -24.09
C PRO A 34 -1.76 5.56 -24.59
N TRP A 35 -1.11 4.58 -23.96
CA TRP A 35 -1.21 3.15 -24.29
C TRP A 35 -2.31 2.40 -23.50
N GLY A 36 -3.09 3.10 -22.68
CA GLY A 36 -4.18 2.51 -21.90
C GLY A 36 -4.13 2.86 -20.42
N LYS A 37 -4.67 1.98 -19.59
CA LYS A 37 -4.76 2.18 -18.13
C LYS A 37 -3.75 1.30 -17.41
N ALA A 38 -3.14 1.86 -16.36
CA ALA A 38 -2.44 1.09 -15.36
C ALA A 38 -3.16 1.21 -14.01
N TYR A 39 -3.20 0.10 -13.29
CA TYR A 39 -3.76 0.00 -11.95
C TYR A 39 -2.64 -0.40 -10.99
N SER A 40 -2.32 0.49 -10.06
CA SER A 40 -1.26 0.28 -9.07
C SER A 40 -1.84 0.20 -7.67
N ALA A 41 -1.30 -0.70 -6.85
CA ALA A 41 -1.68 -0.86 -5.46
C ALA A 41 -0.44 -1.05 -4.59
N PRO A 42 -0.16 -0.15 -3.63
CA PRO A 42 0.84 -0.33 -2.60
C PRO A 42 0.20 -0.86 -1.31
N VAL A 43 1.00 -1.50 -0.47
CA VAL A 43 0.75 -1.60 0.96
C VAL A 43 1.78 -0.71 1.64
N TYR A 44 1.30 0.35 2.27
CA TYR A 44 2.12 1.35 2.91
C TYR A 44 2.07 1.20 4.43
N ASP A 45 3.23 1.06 5.05
CA ASP A 45 3.39 0.98 6.49
C ASP A 45 3.42 2.39 7.10
N PHE A 46 2.47 2.66 7.99
CA PHE A 46 2.34 3.98 8.59
C PHE A 46 3.43 4.26 9.63
N GLY A 47 4.03 3.25 10.25
CA GLY A 47 5.10 3.43 11.22
C GLY A 47 6.43 3.67 10.51
N SER A 48 6.83 2.76 9.63
CA SER A 48 8.13 2.82 8.93
C SER A 48 8.13 3.74 7.71
N LYS A 49 6.96 4.11 7.20
CA LYS A 49 6.80 4.82 5.92
C LYS A 49 7.31 4.01 4.72
N GLU A 50 7.49 2.70 4.87
CA GLU A 50 7.90 1.80 3.81
C GLU A 50 6.69 1.40 2.94
N ILE A 51 6.90 1.28 1.64
CA ILE A 51 5.98 0.56 0.75
C ILE A 51 6.40 -0.91 0.80
N VAL A 52 5.80 -1.66 1.72
CA VAL A 52 6.22 -3.05 2.01
C VAL A 52 5.84 -4.00 0.89
N ALA A 53 4.74 -3.75 0.17
CA ALA A 53 4.35 -4.53 -1.00
C ALA A 53 3.79 -3.60 -2.08
N TRP A 54 3.95 -3.96 -3.35
CA TRP A 54 3.31 -3.21 -4.44
C TRP A 54 3.08 -4.08 -5.67
N SER A 55 2.07 -3.72 -6.45
CA SER A 55 1.71 -4.41 -7.68
C SER A 55 1.18 -3.42 -8.70
N THR A 56 1.43 -3.68 -9.98
CA THR A 56 0.99 -2.83 -11.09
C THR A 56 0.58 -3.72 -12.27
N SER A 57 -0.61 -3.48 -12.83
CA SER A 57 -1.20 -4.26 -13.93
C SER A 57 -1.97 -3.36 -14.91
N THR A 58 -2.19 -3.83 -16.13
CA THR A 58 -3.13 -3.23 -17.10
C THR A 58 -4.59 -3.63 -16.84
N HIS A 59 -4.82 -4.59 -15.95
CA HIS A 59 -6.14 -5.14 -15.64
C HIS A 59 -6.52 -4.90 -14.17
N PRO A 60 -7.78 -4.50 -13.88
CA PRO A 60 -8.24 -4.29 -12.53
C PRO A 60 -8.78 -5.59 -11.90
N ASP A 61 -8.03 -6.70 -11.98
CA ASP A 61 -8.47 -8.03 -11.52
C ASP A 61 -7.91 -8.43 -10.15
N MET A 62 -8.23 -9.65 -9.70
CA MET A 62 -7.77 -10.22 -8.43
C MET A 62 -6.35 -10.80 -8.50
N ALA A 63 -5.82 -11.13 -9.68
CA ALA A 63 -4.47 -11.73 -9.80
C ALA A 63 -3.41 -10.81 -9.18
N ARG A 64 -3.55 -9.51 -9.42
CA ARG A 64 -2.73 -8.47 -8.81
C ARG A 64 -2.85 -8.42 -7.28
N GLN A 65 -4.06 -8.64 -6.73
CA GLN A 65 -4.25 -8.64 -5.28
C GLN A 65 -3.59 -9.86 -4.62
N HIS A 66 -3.55 -11.00 -5.30
CA HIS A 66 -2.80 -12.17 -4.82
C HIS A 66 -1.30 -11.91 -4.81
N GLU A 67 -0.74 -11.33 -5.88
CA GLU A 67 0.67 -10.92 -5.92
C GLU A 67 1.01 -9.96 -4.76
N LEU A 68 0.15 -8.96 -4.52
CA LEU A 68 0.33 -8.00 -3.44
C LEU A 68 0.33 -8.68 -2.06
N LEU A 69 -0.60 -9.62 -1.84
CA LEU A 69 -0.64 -10.40 -0.60
C LEU A 69 0.59 -11.32 -0.47
N ASP A 70 1.03 -11.97 -1.53
CA ASP A 70 2.23 -12.84 -1.50
C ASP A 70 3.48 -12.04 -1.09
N GLN A 71 3.66 -10.85 -1.67
CA GLN A 71 4.72 -9.94 -1.27
C GLN A 71 4.59 -9.50 0.20
N LEU A 72 3.38 -9.11 0.62
CA LEU A 72 3.12 -8.69 2.00
C LEU A 72 3.45 -9.80 3.00
N MET A 73 2.99 -11.03 2.74
CA MET A 73 3.21 -12.17 3.63
C MET A 73 4.68 -12.60 3.68
N SER A 74 5.40 -12.55 2.56
CA SER A 74 6.81 -12.93 2.52
C SER A 74 7.73 -11.98 3.30
N LYS A 75 7.35 -10.70 3.40
CA LYS A 75 8.13 -9.68 4.14
C LYS A 75 7.72 -9.54 5.59
N ARG A 76 6.54 -10.04 5.97
CA ARG A 76 5.99 -9.84 7.30
C ARG A 76 6.83 -10.55 8.36
N PRO A 77 7.30 -9.83 9.40
CA PRO A 77 7.97 -10.45 10.54
C PRO A 77 7.09 -11.50 11.20
N TRP A 78 7.71 -12.55 11.71
CA TRP A 78 7.00 -13.58 12.45
C TRP A 78 6.28 -12.97 13.66
N GLY A 79 5.01 -13.36 13.86
CA GLY A 79 4.20 -12.86 14.97
C GLY A 79 3.56 -11.48 14.76
N ALA A 80 3.94 -10.72 13.72
CA ALA A 80 3.33 -9.43 13.44
C ALA A 80 1.85 -9.56 13.04
N ARG A 81 0.97 -8.81 13.71
CA ARG A 81 -0.49 -8.79 13.50
C ARG A 81 -0.98 -7.36 13.23
N PRO A 82 -0.56 -6.76 12.10
CA PRO A 82 -0.91 -5.39 11.76
C PRO A 82 -2.41 -5.21 11.52
N THR A 83 -2.86 -3.97 11.62
CA THR A 83 -4.10 -3.53 10.99
C THR A 83 -3.84 -3.09 9.55
N LEU A 84 -4.59 -3.62 8.58
CA LEU A 84 -4.58 -3.17 7.19
C LEU A 84 -5.87 -2.39 6.88
N HIS A 85 -5.71 -1.10 6.60
CA HIS A 85 -6.79 -0.20 6.19
C HIS A 85 -6.93 -0.16 4.67
N SER A 86 -8.17 -0.13 4.17
CA SER A 86 -8.45 -0.05 2.73
C SER A 86 -9.79 0.62 2.46
N ASP A 87 -10.02 1.00 1.21
CA ASP A 87 -11.34 1.44 0.77
C ASP A 87 -12.38 0.30 0.76
N MET A 88 -13.66 0.64 0.60
CA MET A 88 -14.73 -0.35 0.38
C MET A 88 -14.80 -0.88 -1.08
N GLY A 89 -13.69 -0.80 -1.82
CA GLY A 89 -13.56 -1.32 -3.16
C GLY A 89 -13.85 -2.81 -3.22
N TRP A 90 -14.45 -3.28 -4.32
CA TRP A 90 -14.89 -4.68 -4.44
C TRP A 90 -13.77 -5.71 -4.23
N ARG A 91 -12.52 -5.36 -4.58
CA ARG A 91 -11.32 -6.19 -4.40
C ARG A 91 -11.05 -6.47 -2.92
N HIS A 92 -11.11 -5.44 -2.08
CA HIS A 92 -10.85 -5.56 -0.63
C HIS A 92 -12.01 -6.25 0.10
N ARG A 93 -13.20 -6.33 -0.52
CA ARG A 93 -14.36 -7.06 0.00
C ARG A 93 -14.47 -8.50 -0.52
N HIS A 94 -13.56 -8.92 -1.40
CA HIS A 94 -13.55 -10.26 -1.98
C HIS A 94 -13.24 -11.31 -0.91
N ALA A 95 -13.94 -12.45 -0.93
CA ALA A 95 -13.85 -13.45 0.13
C ALA A 95 -12.42 -13.98 0.31
N GLU A 96 -11.71 -14.23 -0.78
CA GLU A 96 -10.33 -14.72 -0.74
C GLU A 96 -9.34 -13.69 -0.16
N TRP A 97 -9.50 -12.41 -0.51
CA TRP A 97 -8.71 -11.34 0.09
C TRP A 97 -8.91 -11.30 1.60
N CYS A 98 -10.18 -11.31 2.02
CA CYS A 98 -10.54 -11.25 3.43
C CYS A 98 -10.06 -12.48 4.19
N GLY A 99 -10.20 -13.67 3.61
CA GLY A 99 -9.80 -14.94 4.20
C GLY A 99 -8.29 -15.01 4.39
N ARG A 100 -7.50 -14.66 3.37
CA ARG A 100 -6.04 -14.66 3.46
C ARG A 100 -5.50 -13.70 4.52
N LEU A 101 -6.09 -12.52 4.66
CA LEU A 101 -5.72 -11.58 5.73
C LEU A 101 -6.07 -12.13 7.12
N GLU A 102 -7.26 -12.72 7.26
CA GLU A 102 -7.73 -13.32 8.50
C GLU A 102 -6.88 -14.52 8.94
N GLU A 103 -6.56 -15.44 8.02
CA GLU A 103 -5.64 -16.57 8.23
C GLU A 103 -4.25 -16.10 8.66
N ALA A 104 -3.80 -14.99 8.08
CA ALA A 104 -2.54 -14.38 8.45
C ALA A 104 -2.61 -13.67 9.81
N GLY A 105 -3.80 -13.41 10.37
CA GLY A 105 -3.98 -12.67 11.61
C GLY A 105 -3.84 -11.15 11.44
N ILE A 106 -4.08 -10.63 10.23
CA ILE A 106 -4.09 -9.20 9.93
C ILE A 106 -5.51 -8.67 10.19
N VAL A 107 -5.61 -7.65 11.03
CA VAL A 107 -6.88 -6.98 11.33
C VAL A 107 -7.30 -6.15 10.13
N GLN A 108 -8.51 -6.35 9.64
CA GLN A 108 -9.03 -5.63 8.49
C GLN A 108 -9.81 -4.39 8.94
N SER A 109 -9.54 -3.26 8.29
CA SER A 109 -10.17 -1.98 8.55
C SER A 109 -10.61 -1.36 7.24
N MET A 110 -11.82 -0.81 7.17
CA MET A 110 -12.33 -0.19 5.93
C MET A 110 -12.83 1.22 6.14
N SER A 111 -12.50 2.12 5.21
CA SER A 111 -13.05 3.48 5.19
C SER A 111 -14.56 3.47 4.98
N ARG A 112 -15.27 4.51 5.43
CA ARG A 112 -16.70 4.62 5.12
C ARG A 112 -16.88 4.92 3.63
N LYS A 113 -17.86 4.29 2.99
CA LYS A 113 -18.19 4.55 1.58
C LYS A 113 -18.35 6.05 1.31
N GLY A 114 -17.55 6.58 0.39
CA GLY A 114 -17.60 7.99 -0.02
C GLY A 114 -16.87 8.98 0.88
N ASN A 115 -15.99 8.52 1.77
CA ASN A 115 -15.23 9.36 2.69
C ASN A 115 -13.71 9.25 2.43
N CYS A 116 -13.18 10.03 1.48
CA CYS A 116 -11.76 10.03 1.13
C CYS A 116 -10.82 10.41 2.29
N ILE A 117 -11.32 11.15 3.29
CA ILE A 117 -10.53 11.55 4.46
C ILE A 117 -10.07 10.32 5.27
N ASP A 118 -10.85 9.24 5.24
CA ASP A 118 -10.53 8.00 5.94
C ASP A 118 -9.35 7.25 5.29
N ASP A 119 -9.00 7.54 4.03
CA ASP A 119 -7.89 6.92 3.29
C ASP A 119 -6.69 7.88 3.09
N GLY A 120 -6.74 9.07 3.70
CA GLY A 120 -5.83 10.18 3.41
C GLY A 120 -4.34 9.88 3.55
N ALA A 121 -3.93 8.98 4.46
CA ALA A 121 -2.53 8.58 4.58
C ALA A 121 -2.04 7.77 3.36
N THR A 122 -2.87 6.88 2.83
CA THR A 122 -2.55 6.10 1.63
C THR A 122 -2.66 6.96 0.37
N GLU A 123 -3.67 7.84 0.28
CA GLU A 123 -3.79 8.81 -0.81
C GLU A 123 -2.57 9.74 -0.90
N GLN A 124 -2.03 10.18 0.24
CA GLN A 124 -0.83 11.01 0.29
C GLN A 124 0.39 10.31 -0.35
N VAL A 125 0.53 9.00 -0.17
CA VAL A 125 1.63 8.24 -0.78
C VAL A 125 1.55 8.26 -2.29
N PHE A 126 0.35 8.23 -2.87
CA PHE A 126 0.17 8.35 -4.32
C PHE A 126 0.48 9.75 -4.86
N GLY A 127 0.41 10.79 -4.04
CA GLY A 127 0.78 12.15 -4.43
C GLY A 127 2.25 12.26 -4.83
N HIS A 128 3.14 11.57 -4.11
CA HIS A 128 4.58 11.61 -4.35
C HIS A 128 5.00 11.16 -5.76
N PRO A 129 4.68 9.94 -6.24
CA PRO A 129 5.03 9.54 -7.61
C PRO A 129 4.33 10.39 -8.67
N ARG A 130 3.13 10.93 -8.39
CA ARG A 130 2.46 11.86 -9.33
C ARG A 130 3.27 13.13 -9.53
N ASP A 131 3.81 13.69 -8.46
CA ASP A 131 4.58 14.94 -8.51
C ASP A 131 6.03 14.74 -8.96
N GLU A 132 6.65 13.65 -8.50
CA GLU A 132 8.09 13.42 -8.64
C GLU A 132 8.44 12.59 -9.89
N LEU A 133 7.58 11.66 -10.30
CA LEU A 133 7.84 10.75 -11.42
C LEU A 133 6.93 11.03 -12.63
N PHE A 134 5.64 11.30 -12.42
CA PHE A 134 4.68 11.37 -13.52
C PHE A 134 4.67 12.71 -14.23
N ARG A 135 4.98 13.78 -13.50
CA ARG A 135 5.00 15.13 -14.05
C ARG A 135 5.95 15.22 -15.24
N ASN A 136 5.44 15.67 -16.39
CA ASN A 136 6.20 15.86 -17.64
C ASN A 136 6.86 14.59 -18.20
N ARG A 137 6.43 13.39 -17.79
CA ARG A 137 6.94 12.12 -18.32
C ARG A 137 5.86 11.37 -19.08
N VAL A 138 6.25 10.82 -20.24
CA VAL A 138 5.43 9.93 -21.06
C VAL A 138 6.22 8.65 -21.26
N TRP A 139 5.53 7.51 -21.15
CA TRP A 139 6.13 6.21 -21.35
C TRP A 139 5.68 5.61 -22.68
N PRO A 140 6.57 4.91 -23.40
CA PRO A 140 6.22 4.26 -24.67
C PRO A 140 5.25 3.08 -24.49
N GLY A 141 5.21 2.48 -23.31
CA GLY A 141 4.36 1.33 -23.01
C GLY A 141 4.26 1.02 -21.52
N PHE A 142 3.44 0.02 -21.19
CA PHE A 142 3.21 -0.42 -19.81
C PHE A 142 4.50 -0.87 -19.12
N ASP A 143 5.35 -1.66 -19.77
CA ASP A 143 6.57 -2.19 -19.15
C ASP A 143 7.55 -1.08 -18.74
N ALA A 144 7.71 -0.06 -19.59
CA ALA A 144 8.55 1.10 -19.28
C ALA A 144 7.99 1.90 -18.08
N PHE A 145 6.67 2.07 -18.02
CA PHE A 145 6.00 2.71 -16.89
C PHE A 145 6.17 1.90 -15.60
N LYS A 146 5.93 0.59 -15.67
CA LYS A 146 6.07 -0.31 -14.53
C LYS A 146 7.50 -0.32 -14.01
N GLY A 147 8.50 -0.41 -14.90
CA GLY A 147 9.91 -0.41 -14.52
C GLY A 147 10.33 0.87 -13.78
N ASP A 148 9.90 2.03 -14.27
CA ASP A 148 10.17 3.31 -13.61
C ASP A 148 9.45 3.43 -12.25
N LEU A 149 8.21 2.96 -12.16
CA LEU A 149 7.45 2.96 -10.91
C LEU A 149 8.07 2.02 -9.87
N ASP A 150 8.50 0.82 -10.28
CA ASP A 150 9.21 -0.12 -9.43
C ASP A 150 10.53 0.49 -8.93
N ALA A 151 11.32 1.10 -9.83
CA ALA A 151 12.56 1.78 -9.48
C ALA A 151 12.32 2.94 -8.51
N TYR A 152 11.22 3.69 -8.68
CA TYR A 152 10.83 4.75 -7.77
C TYR A 152 10.50 4.22 -6.37
N ILE A 153 9.75 3.12 -6.27
CA ILE A 153 9.40 2.50 -4.98
C ILE A 153 10.65 1.95 -4.28
N ILE A 154 11.56 1.32 -5.03
CA ILE A 154 12.85 0.87 -4.50
C ILE A 154 13.65 2.07 -3.98
N HIS A 155 13.73 3.17 -4.75
CA HIS A 155 14.39 4.39 -4.31
C HIS A 155 13.74 4.97 -3.05
N TRP A 156 12.40 5.01 -2.98
CA TRP A 156 11.65 5.45 -1.82
C TRP A 156 12.05 4.65 -0.56
N ASN A 157 12.06 3.32 -0.65
CA ASN A 157 12.34 2.44 0.48
C ASN A 157 13.82 2.46 0.91
N THR A 158 14.75 2.54 -0.06
CA THR A 158 16.18 2.25 0.18
C THR A 158 17.10 3.49 0.14
N ARG A 159 16.64 4.61 -0.42
CA ARG A 159 17.49 5.80 -0.66
C ARG A 159 16.87 7.12 -0.17
N ARG A 160 15.54 7.24 -0.16
CA ARG A 160 14.87 8.47 0.25
C ARG A 160 14.93 8.65 1.77
N ARG A 161 15.78 9.58 2.22
CA ARG A 161 15.84 9.99 3.63
C ARG A 161 14.61 10.83 3.99
N GLN A 162 13.98 10.54 5.14
CA GLN A 162 12.77 11.24 5.57
C GLN A 162 12.98 11.94 6.91
N VAL A 163 12.60 13.21 7.00
CA VAL A 163 12.68 14.00 8.25
C VAL A 163 11.87 13.35 9.37
N LYS A 164 10.68 12.81 9.05
CA LYS A 164 9.84 12.08 10.01
C LYS A 164 10.52 10.83 10.58
N LEU A 165 11.50 10.27 9.86
CA LEU A 165 12.30 9.11 10.26
C LEU A 165 13.69 9.54 10.77
N ARG A 166 13.84 10.79 11.24
CA ARG A 166 15.11 11.34 11.74
C ARG A 166 16.25 11.25 10.72
N GLY A 167 15.90 11.37 9.44
CA GLY A 167 16.86 11.30 8.34
C GLY A 167 17.20 9.89 7.86
N LEU A 168 16.57 8.84 8.41
CA LEU A 168 16.71 7.47 7.90
C LEU A 168 15.84 7.24 6.66
N THR A 169 16.21 6.23 5.87
CA THR A 169 15.30 5.66 4.87
C THR A 169 14.24 4.78 5.56
N PRO A 170 13.10 4.50 4.91
CA PRO A 170 12.10 3.60 5.45
C PRO A 170 12.67 2.24 5.88
N GLU A 171 13.53 1.62 5.07
CA GLU A 171 14.13 0.33 5.42
C GLU A 171 15.16 0.44 6.56
N GLU A 172 15.98 1.49 6.57
CA GLU A 172 16.93 1.76 7.68
C GLU A 172 16.16 1.87 9.00
N PHE A 173 15.07 2.66 9.01
CA PHE A 173 14.22 2.84 10.19
C PHE A 173 13.56 1.53 10.62
N ARG A 174 12.93 0.79 9.68
CA ARG A 174 12.31 -0.51 9.98
C ARG A 174 13.32 -1.46 10.62
N ASN A 175 14.49 -1.63 10.00
CA ASN A 175 15.52 -2.55 10.50
C ASN A 175 16.01 -2.13 11.89
N GLN A 176 16.20 -0.83 12.14
CA GLN A 176 16.60 -0.34 13.45
C GLN A 176 15.52 -0.60 14.51
N SER A 177 14.25 -0.33 14.20
CA SER A 177 13.13 -0.56 15.12
C SER A 177 12.93 -2.03 15.46
N LEU A 178 13.02 -2.93 14.45
CA LEU A 178 12.84 -4.37 14.67
C LEU A 178 14.01 -5.02 15.41
N ASN A 179 15.22 -4.45 15.34
CA ASN A 179 16.38 -4.93 16.10
C ASN A 179 16.43 -4.38 17.54
N ALA A 180 15.66 -3.33 17.83
CA ALA A 180 15.58 -2.70 19.14
C ALA A 180 14.42 -3.24 20.01
N ALA A 181 13.53 -4.04 19.42
CA ALA A 181 12.38 -4.68 20.05
C ALA A 181 12.72 -6.10 20.52
#